data_AF-A0A9D4H3L9-F1
#
_entry.id   AF-A0A9D4H3L9-F1
#
_cell.length_a   1.000
_cell.length_b   1.000
_cell.length_c   1.000
_cell.angle_alpha   90.00
_cell.angle_beta   90.00
_cell.angle_gamma   90.00
#
_symmetry.space_group_name_H-M   'P 1'
#
loop_
_entity.id
_entity.type
_entity.pdbx_description
1 polymer ?
#
loop_
_entity_poly.entity_id
_entity_poly.type
_entity_poly.pdbx_seq_one_letter_code
_entity_poly.pdbx_strand_id
1 'polypeptide(L)'
;MPLSAAERMKRYRERIKTDQSRHAEYLKNERKRWKRRREENKLPPLVEDMTQKHVRAKRRFWRKEMKERRRKQRERDDMIKNASVMISPPHSPRHSSNDENITPEAKRGRKNVKKERAKSYRRIKQLEQELLQKSREAEKFRKRYHRLKKKTEKPEKRAKFKVRLMLKESAMRSKLKQALLLHCVVADQIKRKMKSKKLMNQEEKRILSSVAERS
;
A
#
# COMPACT_ATOMS: atom_id res chain seq x y z
N MET A 1 46.00 -35.17 -23.85
CA MET A 1 44.72 -34.64 -24.37
C MET A 1 44.76 -33.13 -24.40
N PRO A 2 44.49 -32.46 -25.54
CA PRO A 2 44.38 -31.00 -25.56
C PRO A 2 43.20 -30.55 -24.71
N LEU A 3 43.41 -29.55 -23.85
CA LEU A 3 42.37 -28.99 -22.99
C LEU A 3 41.22 -28.43 -23.83
N SER A 4 39.98 -28.61 -23.37
CA SER A 4 38.81 -28.01 -23.99
C SER A 4 38.88 -26.47 -23.93
N ALA A 5 38.26 -25.78 -24.89
CA ALA A 5 38.21 -24.32 -24.91
C ALA A 5 37.66 -23.73 -23.60
N ALA A 6 36.67 -24.39 -22.99
CA ALA A 6 36.10 -24.00 -21.70
C ALA A 6 37.11 -24.12 -20.55
N GLU A 7 37.90 -25.19 -20.53
CA GLU A 7 38.94 -25.43 -19.52
C GLU A 7 40.10 -24.45 -19.67
N ARG A 8 40.49 -24.12 -20.91
CA ARG A 8 41.50 -23.09 -21.19
C ARG A 8 41.05 -21.72 -20.67
N MET A 9 39.79 -21.34 -20.90
CA MET A 9 39.21 -20.11 -20.35
C MET A 9 39.15 -20.11 -18.82
N LYS A 10 38.82 -21.25 -18.20
CA LYS A 10 38.77 -21.39 -16.74
C LYS A 10 40.16 -21.14 -16.12
N ARG A 11 41.19 -21.83 -16.63
CA ARG A 11 42.59 -21.64 -16.19
C ARG A 11 43.12 -20.24 -16.44
N TYR A 12 42.67 -19.57 -17.51
CA TYR A 12 43.01 -18.18 -17.78
C TYR A 12 42.40 -17.22 -16.74
N ARG A 13 41.11 -17.41 -16.39
CA ARG A 13 40.44 -16.62 -15.34
C ARG A 13 41.05 -16.83 -13.97
N GLU A 14 41.43 -18.07 -13.65
CA GLU A 14 42.12 -18.40 -12.40
C GLU A 14 43.47 -17.69 -12.32
N ARG A 15 44.27 -17.72 -13.38
CA ARG A 15 45.56 -16.99 -13.46
C ARG A 15 45.42 -15.48 -13.28
N ILE A 16 44.37 -14.87 -13.84
CA ILE A 16 44.09 -13.43 -13.63
C ILE A 16 43.69 -13.16 -12.19
N LYS A 17 42.95 -14.06 -11.55
CA LYS A 17 42.47 -13.88 -10.18
C LYS A 17 43.60 -14.00 -9.14
N THR A 18 44.60 -14.83 -9.42
CA THR A 18 45.74 -15.05 -8.52
C THR A 18 46.77 -13.93 -8.58
N ASP A 19 46.91 -13.24 -9.72
CA ASP A 19 47.83 -12.12 -9.91
C ASP A 19 47.13 -10.79 -9.61
N GLN A 20 47.54 -10.12 -8.54
CA GLN A 20 46.91 -8.87 -8.08
C GLN A 20 47.02 -7.72 -9.10
N SER A 21 48.14 -7.62 -9.81
CA SER A 21 48.37 -6.55 -10.79
C SER A 21 47.47 -6.73 -12.01
N ARG A 22 47.43 -7.95 -12.56
CA ARG A 22 46.55 -8.30 -13.68
C ARG A 22 45.07 -8.24 -13.29
N HIS A 23 44.72 -8.61 -12.06
CA HIS A 23 43.37 -8.49 -11.55
C HIS A 23 42.93 -7.01 -11.45
N ALA A 24 43.80 -6.14 -10.96
CA ALA A 24 43.52 -4.70 -10.89
C ALA A 24 43.31 -4.08 -12.27
N GLU A 25 44.15 -4.45 -13.25
CA GLU A 25 44.00 -4.01 -14.64
C GLU A 25 42.71 -4.54 -15.29
N TYR A 26 42.38 -5.82 -15.04
CA TYR A 26 41.12 -6.41 -15.48
C TYR A 26 39.91 -5.63 -14.93
N LEU A 27 39.90 -5.33 -13.63
CA LEU A 27 38.83 -4.54 -13.01
C LEU A 27 38.76 -3.11 -13.57
N LYS A 28 39.91 -2.47 -13.83
CA LYS A 28 39.97 -1.14 -14.45
C LYS A 28 39.34 -1.15 -15.85
N ASN A 29 39.66 -2.16 -16.65
CA ASN A 29 39.10 -2.34 -17.99
C ASN A 29 37.60 -2.68 -17.94
N GLU A 30 37.15 -3.43 -16.93
CA GLU A 30 35.74 -3.73 -16.73
C GLU A 30 34.94 -2.49 -16.31
N ARG A 31 35.50 -1.63 -15.44
CA ARG A 31 34.90 -0.32 -15.09
C ARG A 31 34.77 0.58 -16.31
N LYS A 32 35.81 0.64 -17.17
CA LYS A 32 35.76 1.41 -18.43
C LYS A 32 34.67 0.87 -19.37
N ARG A 33 34.61 -0.46 -19.56
CA ARG A 33 33.56 -1.10 -20.35
C ARG A 33 32.17 -0.79 -19.81
N TRP A 34 31.99 -0.84 -18.50
CA TRP A 34 30.73 -0.53 -17.86
C TRP A 34 30.33 0.93 -18.08
N LYS A 35 31.25 1.88 -17.89
CA LYS A 35 31.01 3.31 -18.15
C LYS A 35 30.59 3.55 -19.61
N ARG A 36 31.33 2.97 -20.56
CA ARG A 36 30.99 3.04 -22.00
C ARG A 36 29.60 2.47 -22.29
N ARG A 37 29.25 1.29 -21.75
CA ARG A 37 27.91 0.71 -21.96
C ARG A 37 26.80 1.53 -21.32
N ARG A 38 27.11 2.25 -20.23
CA ARG A 38 26.17 3.17 -19.56
C ARG A 38 25.91 4.39 -20.45
N GLU A 39 26.96 4.98 -21.01
CA GLU A 39 26.88 6.09 -21.97
C GLU A 39 26.13 5.68 -23.25
N GLU A 40 26.38 4.47 -23.77
CA GLU A 40 25.71 3.90 -24.94
C GLU A 40 24.26 3.40 -24.66
N ASN A 41 23.71 3.61 -23.45
CA ASN A 41 22.39 3.10 -23.02
C ASN A 41 22.16 1.59 -23.21
N LYS A 42 23.24 0.79 -23.24
CA LYS A 42 23.18 -0.68 -23.35
C LYS A 42 22.95 -1.37 -22.01
N LEU A 43 22.98 -0.61 -20.91
CA LEU A 43 22.69 -1.11 -19.56
C LEU A 43 21.28 -0.69 -19.14
N PRO A 44 20.56 -1.56 -18.43
CA PRO A 44 19.28 -1.17 -17.83
C PRO A 44 19.51 -0.02 -16.84
N PRO A 45 18.55 0.93 -16.73
CA PRO A 45 18.67 2.07 -15.83
C PRO A 45 18.85 1.61 -14.38
N LEU A 46 19.64 2.38 -13.63
CA LEU A 46 19.82 2.16 -12.20
C LEU A 46 18.48 2.34 -11.49
N VAL A 47 18.32 1.72 -10.33
CA VAL A 47 17.05 1.78 -9.59
C VAL A 47 16.70 3.21 -9.18
N GLU A 48 17.71 4.03 -8.93
CA GLU A 48 17.61 5.45 -8.60
C GLU A 48 17.08 6.29 -9.77
N ASP A 49 17.48 5.96 -11.00
CA ASP A 49 17.06 6.65 -12.22
C ASP A 49 15.66 6.23 -12.71
N MET A 50 15.07 5.19 -12.12
CA MET A 50 13.76 4.71 -12.51
C MET A 50 12.63 5.51 -11.85
N THR A 51 11.60 5.84 -12.63
CA THR A 51 10.34 6.35 -12.09
C THR A 51 9.73 5.39 -11.06
N GLN A 52 9.03 5.91 -10.05
CA GLN A 52 8.39 5.08 -9.01
C GLN A 52 7.47 3.99 -9.57
N LYS A 53 6.81 4.25 -10.71
CA LYS A 53 5.95 3.27 -11.41
C LYS A 53 6.78 2.06 -11.88
N HIS A 54 7.94 2.29 -12.47
CA HIS A 54 8.85 1.24 -12.93
C HIS A 54 9.49 0.49 -11.77
N VAL A 55 9.88 1.18 -10.69
CA VAL A 55 10.36 0.53 -9.44
C VAL A 55 9.30 -0.43 -8.90
N ARG A 56 8.03 -0.01 -8.84
CA ARG A 56 6.92 -0.87 -8.38
C ARG A 56 6.72 -2.08 -9.30
N ALA A 57 6.80 -1.89 -10.62
CA ALA A 57 6.68 -2.97 -11.59
C ALA A 57 7.82 -3.99 -11.44
N LYS A 58 9.07 -3.53 -11.34
CA LYS A 58 10.27 -4.38 -11.14
C LYS A 58 10.19 -5.17 -9.82
N ARG A 59 9.74 -4.53 -8.73
CA ARG A 59 9.47 -5.22 -7.44
C ARG A 59 8.34 -6.25 -7.55
N ARG A 60 7.30 -5.99 -8.35
CA ARG A 60 6.23 -6.97 -8.60
C ARG A 60 6.77 -8.17 -9.38
N PHE A 61 7.57 -7.93 -10.41
CA PHE A 61 8.24 -8.97 -11.18
C PHE A 61 9.14 -9.85 -10.29
N TRP A 62 10.03 -9.24 -9.50
CA TRP A 62 10.90 -9.98 -8.57
C TRP A 62 10.13 -10.83 -7.56
N ARG A 63 9.01 -10.33 -7.03
CA ARG A 63 8.16 -11.13 -6.14
C ARG A 63 7.57 -12.35 -6.84
N LYS A 64 7.15 -12.22 -8.10
CA LYS A 64 6.65 -13.33 -8.92
C LYS A 64 7.76 -14.34 -9.21
N GLU A 65 8.92 -13.88 -9.62
CA GLU A 65 10.08 -14.71 -9.94
C GLU A 65 10.60 -15.46 -8.71
N MET A 66 10.71 -14.80 -7.56
CA MET A 66 11.09 -15.44 -6.30
C MET A 66 10.09 -16.51 -5.87
N LYS A 67 8.79 -16.27 -6.08
CA LYS A 67 7.75 -17.26 -5.81
C LYS A 67 7.91 -18.48 -6.72
N GLU A 68 8.12 -18.27 -8.01
CA GLU A 68 8.38 -19.35 -8.97
C GLU A 68 9.65 -20.12 -8.67
N ARG A 69 10.75 -19.43 -8.34
CA ARG A 69 12.01 -20.07 -7.96
C ARG A 69 11.82 -20.98 -6.74
N ARG A 70 11.09 -20.50 -5.71
CA ARG A 70 10.76 -21.30 -4.52
C ARG A 70 9.86 -22.49 -4.86
N ARG A 71 8.91 -22.33 -5.78
CA ARG A 71 8.05 -23.42 -6.27
C ARG A 71 8.89 -24.50 -6.95
N LYS A 72 9.70 -24.13 -7.95
CA LYS A 72 10.59 -25.05 -8.65
C LYS A 72 11.59 -25.75 -7.72
N GLN A 73 12.08 -25.04 -6.70
CA GLN A 73 12.95 -25.64 -5.69
C GLN A 73 12.21 -26.75 -4.92
N ARG A 74 10.99 -26.48 -4.45
CA ARG A 74 10.18 -27.49 -3.76
C ARG A 74 9.88 -28.69 -4.66
N GLU A 75 9.50 -28.44 -5.91
CA GLU A 75 9.26 -29.51 -6.89
C GLU A 75 10.50 -30.39 -7.07
N ARG A 76 11.71 -29.78 -7.15
CA ARG A 76 12.97 -30.52 -7.17
C ARG A 76 13.23 -31.29 -5.88
N ASP A 77 13.05 -30.67 -4.72
CA ASP A 77 13.27 -31.31 -3.42
C ASP A 77 12.30 -32.49 -3.20
N ASP A 78 11.05 -32.35 -3.63
CA ASP A 78 10.03 -33.40 -3.55
C ASP A 78 10.34 -34.54 -4.53
N MET A 79 10.81 -34.23 -5.74
CA MET A 79 11.28 -35.24 -6.70
C MET A 79 12.49 -36.01 -6.16
N ILE A 80 13.46 -35.33 -5.54
CA ILE A 80 14.62 -35.97 -4.92
C ILE A 80 14.18 -36.88 -3.77
N LYS A 81 13.25 -36.43 -2.91
CA LYS A 81 12.70 -37.25 -1.83
C LYS A 81 12.01 -38.49 -2.39
N ASN A 82 11.15 -38.34 -3.38
CA ASN A 82 10.43 -39.46 -3.99
C ASN A 82 11.39 -40.44 -4.70
N ALA A 83 12.44 -39.95 -5.35
CA ALA A 83 13.48 -40.80 -5.95
C ALA A 83 14.33 -41.52 -4.90
N SER A 84 14.65 -40.85 -3.78
CA SER A 84 15.43 -41.45 -2.68
C SER A 84 14.70 -42.59 -1.95
N VAL A 85 13.36 -42.56 -1.96
CA VAL A 85 12.49 -43.63 -1.43
C VAL A 85 12.53 -44.89 -2.30
N MET A 86 12.88 -44.78 -3.58
CA MET A 86 12.90 -45.91 -4.53
C MET A 86 14.27 -46.60 -4.66
N ILE A 87 15.34 -46.05 -4.08
CA ILE A 87 16.73 -46.56 -4.26
C ILE A 87 17.38 -46.94 -2.91
N SER A 88 16.76 -46.64 -1.77
CA SER A 88 17.34 -46.98 -0.47
C SER A 88 17.07 -48.45 -0.10
N PRO A 89 18.10 -49.26 0.24
CA PRO A 89 17.92 -50.58 0.86
C PRO A 89 17.01 -50.47 2.11
N PRO A 90 16.28 -51.54 2.50
CA PRO A 90 15.48 -51.51 3.71
C PRO A 90 16.34 -51.06 4.88
N HIS A 91 15.83 -50.10 5.67
CA HIS A 91 16.54 -49.60 6.85
C HIS A 91 17.01 -50.76 7.72
N SER A 92 18.31 -50.90 7.92
CA SER A 92 18.86 -51.76 8.97
C SER A 92 18.24 -51.35 10.32
N PRO A 93 17.97 -52.30 11.23
CA PRO A 93 17.34 -51.99 12.51
C PRO A 93 18.19 -50.95 13.24
N ARG A 94 17.67 -49.73 13.33
CA ARG A 94 18.33 -48.64 14.03
C ARG A 94 18.14 -48.93 15.51
N HIS A 95 19.22 -49.27 16.22
CA HIS A 95 19.19 -49.38 17.67
C HIS A 95 18.65 -48.07 18.25
N SER A 96 17.49 -48.20 18.90
CA SER A 96 16.68 -47.14 19.47
C SER A 96 17.43 -46.48 20.63
N SER A 97 18.15 -45.40 20.36
CA SER A 97 18.51 -44.45 21.40
C SER A 97 17.37 -43.46 21.58
N ASN A 98 16.53 -43.72 22.59
CA ASN A 98 15.68 -42.75 23.31
C ASN A 98 14.96 -41.69 22.47
N ASP A 99 13.97 -42.09 21.68
CA ASP A 99 12.92 -41.16 21.25
C ASP A 99 11.57 -41.79 21.60
N GLU A 100 10.89 -41.17 22.54
CA GLU A 100 9.71 -41.70 23.23
C GLU A 100 8.63 -42.21 22.28
N ASN A 101 7.98 -43.31 22.69
CA ASN A 101 6.84 -43.95 22.03
C ASN A 101 5.63 -43.01 21.92
N ILE A 102 5.65 -42.04 21.00
CA ILE A 102 4.47 -41.25 20.65
C ILE A 102 3.57 -42.12 19.77
N THR A 103 2.41 -42.51 20.32
CA THR A 103 1.41 -43.31 19.61
C THR A 103 0.96 -42.65 18.29
N PRO A 104 0.55 -43.44 17.28
CA PRO A 104 0.02 -42.90 16.03
C PRO A 104 -1.14 -41.92 16.23
N GLU A 105 -2.01 -42.12 17.23
CA GLU A 105 -3.07 -41.16 17.58
C GLU A 105 -2.50 -39.81 18.04
N ALA A 106 -1.47 -39.81 18.91
CA ALA A 106 -0.86 -38.58 19.40
C ALA A 106 -0.18 -37.79 18.26
N LYS A 107 0.43 -38.47 17.28
CA LYS A 107 0.97 -37.84 16.07
C LYS A 107 -0.15 -37.21 15.20
N ARG A 108 -1.28 -37.92 15.03
CA ARG A 108 -2.46 -37.39 14.30
C ARG A 108 -3.08 -36.19 15.00
N GLY A 109 -3.22 -36.24 16.33
CA GLY A 109 -3.72 -35.14 17.15
C GLY A 109 -2.86 -33.87 17.03
N ARG A 110 -1.53 -34.00 17.15
CA ARG A 110 -0.59 -32.87 16.96
C ARG A 110 -0.70 -32.27 15.55
N LYS A 111 -0.90 -33.09 14.51
CA LYS A 111 -1.09 -32.63 13.13
C LYS A 111 -2.40 -31.83 12.98
N ASN A 112 -3.48 -32.28 13.60
CA ASN A 112 -4.77 -31.57 13.60
C ASN A 112 -4.68 -30.24 14.34
N VAL A 113 -4.06 -30.20 15.52
CA VAL A 113 -3.83 -28.96 16.28
C VAL A 113 -3.01 -27.96 15.46
N LYS A 114 -1.95 -28.41 14.79
CA LYS A 114 -1.14 -27.56 13.91
C LYS A 114 -1.95 -27.00 12.74
N LYS A 115 -2.84 -27.81 12.17
CA LYS A 115 -3.74 -27.41 11.07
C LYS A 115 -4.75 -26.37 11.54
N GLU A 116 -5.41 -26.60 12.67
CA GLU A 116 -6.37 -25.65 13.25
C GLU A 116 -5.69 -24.34 13.65
N ARG A 117 -4.52 -24.39 14.30
CA ARG A 117 -3.74 -23.19 14.63
C ARG A 117 -3.39 -22.39 13.37
N ALA A 118 -2.96 -23.06 12.29
CA ALA A 118 -2.68 -22.40 11.02
C ALA A 118 -3.94 -21.82 10.37
N LYS A 119 -5.09 -22.47 10.48
CA LYS A 119 -6.40 -21.98 10.01
C LYS A 119 -6.81 -20.72 10.77
N SER A 120 -6.70 -20.72 12.10
CA SER A 120 -7.00 -19.57 12.96
C SER A 120 -6.09 -18.39 12.64
N TYR A 121 -4.78 -18.58 12.49
CA TYR A 121 -3.87 -17.49 12.10
C TYR A 121 -4.19 -16.90 10.72
N ARG A 122 -4.58 -17.73 9.75
CA ARG A 122 -5.04 -17.24 8.44
C ARG A 122 -6.31 -16.41 8.59
N ARG A 123 -7.25 -16.85 9.42
CA ARG A 123 -8.51 -16.14 9.66
C ARG A 123 -8.30 -14.80 10.37
N ILE A 124 -7.48 -14.78 11.41
CA ILE A 124 -7.09 -13.54 12.11
C ILE A 124 -6.50 -12.54 11.11
N LYS A 125 -5.55 -12.98 10.28
CA LYS A 125 -4.94 -12.13 9.26
C LYS A 125 -5.93 -11.60 8.23
N GLN A 126 -6.92 -12.40 7.82
CA GLN A 126 -7.99 -11.95 6.92
C GLN A 126 -8.85 -10.87 7.60
N LEU A 127 -9.27 -11.11 8.84
CA LEU A 127 -10.08 -10.17 9.60
C LEU A 127 -9.36 -8.84 9.84
N GLU A 128 -8.07 -8.88 10.16
CA GLU A 128 -7.23 -7.67 10.28
C GLU A 128 -7.21 -6.86 8.97
N GLN A 129 -7.13 -7.54 7.82
CA GLN A 129 -7.15 -6.89 6.51
C GLN A 129 -8.53 -6.30 6.19
N GLU A 130 -9.61 -7.02 6.48
CA GLU A 130 -10.98 -6.54 6.32
C GLU A 130 -11.24 -5.31 7.20
N LEU A 131 -10.82 -5.35 8.46
CA LEU A 131 -10.94 -4.22 9.40
C LEU A 131 -10.17 -3.00 8.87
N LEU A 132 -8.94 -3.19 8.38
CA LEU A 132 -8.17 -2.11 7.76
C LEU A 132 -8.84 -1.54 6.50
N GLN A 133 -9.51 -2.35 5.69
CA GLN A 133 -10.27 -1.87 4.54
C GLN A 133 -11.49 -1.06 4.99
N LYS A 134 -12.25 -1.57 5.97
CA LYS A 134 -13.42 -0.90 6.52
C LYS A 134 -13.08 0.42 7.20
N SER A 135 -11.97 0.49 7.92
CA SER A 135 -11.50 1.76 8.52
C SER A 135 -11.14 2.80 7.45
N ARG A 136 -10.47 2.39 6.37
CA ARG A 136 -10.18 3.25 5.22
C ARG A 136 -11.45 3.71 4.49
N GLU A 137 -12.42 2.82 4.30
CA GLU A 137 -13.73 3.15 3.72
C GLU A 137 -14.47 4.17 4.60
N ALA A 138 -14.56 3.91 5.90
CA ALA A 138 -15.16 4.83 6.87
C ALA A 138 -14.49 6.20 6.86
N GLU A 139 -13.16 6.25 6.83
CA GLU A 139 -12.43 7.53 6.78
C GLU A 139 -12.66 8.27 5.45
N LYS A 140 -12.70 7.55 4.33
CA LYS A 140 -13.06 8.11 3.01
C LYS A 140 -14.45 8.74 3.05
N PHE A 141 -15.45 8.04 3.59
CA PHE A 141 -16.81 8.56 3.68
C PHE A 141 -16.92 9.71 4.68
N ARG A 142 -16.25 9.66 5.83
CA ARG A 142 -16.15 10.77 6.79
C ARG A 142 -15.61 12.04 6.13
N LYS A 143 -14.50 11.91 5.39
CA LYS A 143 -13.89 13.03 4.63
C LYS A 143 -14.84 13.53 3.54
N ARG A 144 -15.50 12.64 2.80
CA ARG A 144 -16.48 13.01 1.76
C ARG A 144 -17.67 13.78 2.36
N TYR A 145 -18.23 13.27 3.46
CA TYR A 145 -19.30 13.92 4.20
C TYR A 145 -18.88 15.31 4.66
N HIS A 146 -17.72 15.45 5.29
CA HIS A 146 -17.25 16.77 5.75
C HIS A 146 -17.05 17.77 4.60
N ARG A 147 -16.52 17.32 3.46
CA ARG A 147 -16.40 18.16 2.24
C ARG A 147 -17.77 18.58 1.71
N LEU A 148 -18.73 17.66 1.67
CA LEU A 148 -20.08 17.93 1.20
C LEU A 148 -20.81 18.89 2.15
N LYS A 149 -20.73 18.65 3.46
CA LYS A 149 -21.23 19.55 4.51
C LYS A 149 -20.64 20.95 4.38
N LYS A 150 -19.33 21.07 4.17
CA LYS A 150 -18.69 22.39 3.94
C LYS A 150 -19.16 23.06 2.64
N LYS A 151 -19.45 22.29 1.59
CA LYS A 151 -20.02 22.81 0.33
C LYS A 151 -21.46 23.27 0.51
N THR A 152 -22.31 22.53 1.21
CA THR A 152 -23.71 22.91 1.47
C THR A 152 -23.81 24.06 2.48
N GLU A 153 -22.92 24.10 3.47
CA GLU A 153 -22.81 25.24 4.39
C GLU A 153 -22.27 26.52 3.72
N LYS A 154 -21.54 26.40 2.60
CA LYS A 154 -20.92 27.52 1.89
C LYS A 154 -21.20 27.46 0.38
N PRO A 155 -22.35 27.98 -0.08
CA PRO A 155 -22.26 28.92 -1.21
C PRO A 155 -23.29 30.08 -1.21
N GLU A 156 -24.45 29.96 -0.59
CA GLU A 156 -25.56 30.91 -0.84
C GLU A 156 -25.64 32.07 0.17
N LYS A 157 -25.06 31.91 1.36
CA LYS A 157 -25.27 32.85 2.48
C LYS A 157 -24.15 33.87 2.69
N ARG A 158 -23.19 33.95 1.77
CA ARG A 158 -22.12 34.95 1.85
C ARG A 158 -22.44 36.06 0.86
N ALA A 159 -22.79 37.23 1.39
CA ALA A 159 -22.99 38.46 0.62
C ALA A 159 -21.91 38.68 -0.46
N LYS A 160 -20.65 38.30 -0.18
CA LYS A 160 -19.52 38.37 -1.13
C LYS A 160 -19.71 37.51 -2.39
N PHE A 161 -20.29 36.32 -2.26
CA PHE A 161 -20.59 35.45 -3.40
C PHE A 161 -21.76 36.00 -4.22
N LYS A 162 -22.82 36.49 -3.55
CA LYS A 162 -23.97 37.12 -4.19
C LYS A 162 -23.56 38.33 -5.03
N VAL A 163 -22.77 39.25 -4.45
CA VAL A 163 -22.23 40.40 -5.17
C VAL A 163 -21.32 39.96 -6.33
N ARG A 164 -20.46 38.96 -6.14
CA ARG A 164 -19.61 38.44 -7.22
C ARG A 164 -20.42 37.82 -8.37
N LEU A 165 -21.54 37.17 -8.08
CA LEU A 165 -22.43 36.60 -9.09
C LEU A 165 -23.19 37.71 -9.84
N MET A 166 -23.75 38.68 -9.11
CA MET A 166 -24.47 39.83 -9.69
C MET A 166 -23.57 40.71 -10.57
N LEU A 167 -22.27 40.73 -10.30
CA LEU A 167 -21.30 41.60 -10.98
C LEU A 167 -20.29 40.83 -11.85
N LYS A 168 -20.61 39.59 -12.22
CA LYS A 168 -19.65 38.69 -12.91
C LYS A 168 -19.20 39.23 -14.28
N GLU A 169 -20.03 40.03 -14.93
CA GLU A 169 -19.80 40.56 -16.28
C GLU A 169 -19.70 42.10 -16.31
N SER A 170 -19.86 42.77 -15.15
CA SER A 170 -19.84 44.23 -15.08
C SER A 170 -18.49 44.78 -14.62
N ALA A 171 -17.90 45.65 -15.44
CA ALA A 171 -16.71 46.44 -15.12
C ALA A 171 -17.06 47.59 -14.16
N MET A 172 -17.59 47.26 -12.97
CA MET A 172 -17.92 48.25 -11.94
C MET A 172 -16.69 48.72 -11.15
N ARG A 173 -16.67 50.01 -10.79
CA ARG A 173 -15.66 50.62 -9.89
C ARG A 173 -15.65 49.92 -8.53
N SER A 174 -14.45 49.75 -7.95
CA SER A 174 -14.23 49.02 -6.69
C SER A 174 -15.07 49.54 -5.52
N LYS A 175 -15.22 50.86 -5.37
CA LYS A 175 -16.04 51.48 -4.30
C LYS A 175 -17.51 51.03 -4.36
N LEU A 176 -18.10 50.93 -5.55
CA LEU A 176 -19.48 50.48 -5.74
C LEU A 176 -19.63 48.99 -5.38
N LYS A 177 -18.63 48.16 -5.71
CA LYS A 177 -18.60 46.74 -5.31
C LYS A 177 -18.58 46.60 -3.79
N GLN A 178 -17.83 47.47 -3.11
CA GLN A 178 -17.70 47.48 -1.66
C GLN A 178 -18.98 47.96 -0.97
N ALA A 179 -19.64 48.99 -1.50
CA ALA A 179 -20.94 49.46 -1.03
C ALA A 179 -22.03 48.38 -1.21
N LEU A 180 -22.12 47.75 -2.39
CA LEU A 180 -23.09 46.68 -2.65
C LEU A 180 -22.89 45.48 -1.72
N LEU A 181 -21.62 45.15 -1.43
CA LEU A 181 -21.27 44.11 -0.47
C LEU A 181 -21.76 44.44 0.93
N LEU A 182 -21.52 45.67 1.39
CA LEU A 182 -22.00 46.14 2.69
C LEU A 182 -23.52 46.05 2.79
N HIS A 183 -24.26 46.55 1.80
CA HIS A 183 -25.72 46.49 1.78
C HIS A 183 -26.24 45.04 1.83
N CYS A 184 -25.62 44.13 1.06
CA CYS A 184 -25.99 42.71 1.11
C CYS A 184 -25.75 42.08 2.49
N VAL A 185 -24.64 42.43 3.17
CA VAL A 185 -24.35 41.96 4.52
C VAL A 185 -25.38 42.49 5.53
N VAL A 186 -25.68 43.79 5.48
CA VAL A 186 -26.64 44.43 6.38
C VAL A 186 -28.05 43.85 6.19
N ALA A 187 -28.50 43.69 4.95
CA ALA A 187 -29.80 43.08 4.65
C ALA A 187 -29.89 41.63 5.18
N ASP A 188 -28.82 40.85 5.05
CA ASP A 188 -28.77 39.49 5.60
C ASP A 188 -28.82 39.48 7.14
N GLN A 189 -28.14 40.44 7.80
CA GLN A 189 -28.18 40.57 9.26
C GLN A 189 -29.57 40.94 9.76
N ILE A 190 -30.25 41.89 9.10
CA ILE A 190 -31.63 42.28 9.43
C ILE A 190 -32.56 41.07 9.29
N LYS A 191 -32.48 40.35 8.16
CA LYS A 191 -33.29 39.13 7.94
C LYS A 191 -33.06 38.06 9.01
N ARG A 192 -31.81 37.86 9.44
CA ARG A 192 -31.47 36.90 10.51
C ARG A 192 -32.07 37.34 11.85
N LYS A 193 -31.91 38.62 12.23
CA LYS A 193 -32.51 39.17 13.47
C LYS A 193 -34.03 39.05 13.48
N MET A 194 -34.69 39.30 12.35
CA MET A 194 -36.14 39.12 12.23
C MET A 194 -36.54 37.65 12.36
N LYS A 195 -35.80 36.73 11.72
CA LYS A 195 -36.09 35.29 11.79
C LYS A 195 -35.89 34.75 13.20
N SER A 196 -34.83 35.15 13.90
CA SER A 196 -34.59 34.74 15.29
C SER A 196 -35.67 35.29 16.22
N LYS A 197 -36.07 36.56 16.07
CA LYS A 197 -37.16 37.14 16.86
C LYS A 197 -38.49 36.41 16.62
N LYS A 198 -38.78 36.02 15.37
CA LYS A 198 -39.98 35.23 15.05
C LYS A 198 -39.96 33.84 15.70
N LEU A 199 -38.80 33.18 15.75
CA LEU A 199 -38.63 31.88 16.40
C LEU A 199 -38.81 31.97 17.91
N MET A 200 -38.20 32.96 18.56
CA MET A 200 -38.37 33.23 20.00
C MET A 200 -39.84 33.43 20.36
N ASN A 201 -40.55 34.30 19.61
CA ASN A 201 -41.98 34.53 19.84
C ASN A 201 -42.85 33.27 19.61
N GLN A 202 -42.43 32.35 18.74
CA GLN A 202 -43.14 31.09 18.53
C GLN A 202 -42.87 30.09 19.67
N GLU A 203 -41.65 30.05 20.20
CA GLU A 203 -41.30 29.25 21.37
C GLU A 203 -42.01 29.77 22.63
N GLU A 204 -42.04 31.08 22.86
CA GLU A 204 -42.80 31.70 23.95
C GLU A 204 -44.28 31.34 23.88
N LYS A 205 -44.90 31.41 22.69
CA LYS A 205 -46.30 30.99 22.49
C LYS A 205 -46.54 29.52 22.78
N ARG A 206 -45.59 28.63 22.41
CA ARG A 206 -45.68 27.19 22.71
C ARG A 206 -45.53 26.89 24.19
N ILE A 207 -44.65 27.63 24.88
CA ILE A 207 -44.47 27.51 26.33
C ILE A 207 -45.76 27.95 27.02
N LEU A 208 -46.30 29.12 26.67
CA LEU A 208 -47.55 29.62 27.24
C LEU A 208 -48.74 28.69 26.99
N SER A 209 -48.88 28.12 25.78
CA SER A 209 -49.93 27.13 25.51
C SER A 209 -49.77 25.86 26.34
N SER A 210 -48.54 25.36 26.49
CA SER A 210 -48.26 24.17 27.31
C SER A 210 -48.49 24.35 28.81
N VAL A 211 -48.40 25.59 29.31
CA VAL A 211 -48.70 25.94 30.71
C VAL A 211 -50.22 26.07 30.91
N ALA A 212 -50.93 26.64 29.93
CA ALA A 212 -52.39 26.75 29.95
C ALA A 212 -53.10 25.38 29.87
N GLU A 213 -52.53 24.40 29.18
CA GLU A 213 -53.06 23.02 29.12
C GLU A 213 -52.84 22.20 30.40
N ARG A 214 -51.98 22.68 31.32
CA ARG A 214 -51.65 22.00 32.59
C ARG A 214 -52.32 22.59 33.82
N SER A 215 -53.05 23.70 33.66
CA SER A 215 -53.83 24.37 34.72
C SER A 215 -55.31 24.06 34.53
#